data_AF-A0A6N7X2L3-F1
#
_entry.id   AF-A0A6N7X2L3-F1
#
_cell.length_a   1.000
_cell.length_b   1.000
_cell.length_c   1.000
_cell.angle_alpha   90.00
_cell.angle_beta   90.00
_cell.angle_gamma   90.00
#
_symmetry.space_group_name_H-M   'P 1'
#
loop_
_entity.id
_entity.type
_entity.pdbx_description
1 polymer ?
#
loop_
_entity_poly.entity_id
_entity_poly.type
_entity_poly.pdbx_seq_one_letter_code
_entity_poly.pdbx_strand_id
1 'polypeptide(L)'
;MEFNPDYKDNGWIFTSKSIHKPDYNGTPLHYSVLNNFLNSSENGKLNRKGKPRRAGIDIDDKLSFKKHITTHIFRHTHISFLAEQGVPLEAIQDRVGHTRGSRVTQIYLHVTQKTKNTITPMIDQLTK
;
A
#
# COMPACT_ATOMS: atom_id res chain seq x y z
N MET A 1 -7.95 27.75 -5.30
CA MET A 1 -7.80 26.99 -4.04
C MET A 1 -7.09 27.92 -3.07
N GLU A 2 -7.76 28.39 -2.03
CA GLU A 2 -7.11 29.25 -1.02
C GLU A 2 -6.21 28.42 -0.13
N PHE A 3 -4.97 28.88 0.04
CA PHE A 3 -3.97 28.27 0.91
C PHE A 3 -4.30 28.59 2.37
N ASN A 4 -4.34 27.59 3.24
CA ASN A 4 -4.61 27.79 4.66
C ASN A 4 -3.35 28.38 5.32
N PRO A 5 -3.37 29.64 5.80
CA PRO A 5 -2.20 30.29 6.39
C PRO A 5 -1.69 29.60 7.68
N ASP A 6 -2.54 28.82 8.35
CA ASP A 6 -2.19 28.09 9.58
C ASP A 6 -1.70 26.66 9.31
N TYR A 7 -1.44 26.29 8.05
CA TYR A 7 -0.93 24.97 7.69
C TYR A 7 0.52 24.77 8.17
N LYS A 8 0.72 23.78 9.05
CA LYS A 8 2.04 23.27 9.42
C LYS A 8 2.33 21.96 8.67
N ASP A 9 3.28 22.02 7.73
CA ASP A 9 3.78 20.84 7.04
C ASP A 9 4.73 20.05 7.96
N ASN A 10 4.30 18.87 8.39
CA ASN A 10 5.11 17.97 9.21
C ASN A 10 5.97 17.02 8.35
N GLY A 11 6.09 17.28 7.05
CA GLY A 11 6.82 16.42 6.09
C GLY A 11 6.05 15.16 5.70
N TRP A 12 4.72 15.14 5.92
CA TRP A 12 3.88 13.99 5.61
C TRP A 12 3.17 14.18 4.28
N ILE A 13 3.46 13.29 3.33
CA ILE A 13 2.92 13.35 1.96
C ILE A 13 1.39 13.16 1.93
N PHE A 14 0.85 12.38 2.87
CA PHE A 14 -0.59 12.09 2.97
C PHE A 14 -1.11 12.51 4.33
N THR A 15 -1.69 13.70 4.40
CA THR A 15 -2.30 14.23 5.63
C THR A 15 -3.80 14.33 5.53
N SER A 16 -4.49 14.08 6.63
CA SER A 16 -5.94 14.30 6.70
C SER A 16 -6.21 15.79 6.85
N LYS A 17 -7.18 16.31 6.08
CA LYS A 17 -7.73 17.66 6.25
C LYS A 17 -9.19 17.56 6.64
N SER A 18 -9.57 18.16 7.76
CA SER A 18 -10.97 18.23 8.16
C SER A 18 -11.64 19.46 7.56
N ILE A 19 -12.78 19.27 6.91
CA ILE A 19 -13.63 20.38 6.41
C ILE A 19 -14.31 21.11 7.58
N HIS A 20 -14.60 20.39 8.67
CA HIS A 20 -15.32 20.93 9.84
C HIS A 20 -14.38 21.50 10.92
N LYS A 21 -13.08 21.25 10.80
CA LYS A 21 -12.05 21.77 11.68
C LYS A 21 -10.87 22.21 10.80
N PRO A 22 -10.88 23.45 10.28
CA PRO A 22 -9.84 23.91 9.34
C PRO A 22 -8.43 23.84 9.94
N ASP A 23 -8.32 23.95 11.27
CA ASP A 23 -7.08 23.86 12.05
C ASP A 23 -6.63 22.42 12.31
N TYR A 24 -7.47 21.42 11.99
CA TYR A 24 -7.09 20.01 11.97
C TYR A 24 -6.49 19.67 10.61
N ASN A 25 -5.22 19.97 10.48
CA ASN A 25 -4.38 19.70 9.34
C ASN A 25 -3.05 19.07 9.80
N GLY A 26 -2.40 18.33 8.90
CA GLY A 26 -1.07 17.82 9.19
C GLY A 26 -0.99 16.55 10.05
N THR A 27 -2.08 15.81 10.29
CA THR A 27 -2.06 14.44 10.87
C THR A 27 -1.88 13.40 9.75
N PRO A 28 -1.02 12.37 9.87
CA PRO A 28 -0.78 11.45 8.77
C PRO A 28 -2.01 10.57 8.58
N LEU A 29 -2.37 10.32 7.32
CA LEU A 29 -3.45 9.40 7.00
C LEU A 29 -3.06 7.99 7.43
N HIS A 30 -3.80 7.46 8.42
CA HIS A 30 -3.65 6.08 8.82
C HIS A 30 -4.16 5.15 7.71
N TYR A 31 -3.50 4.02 7.48
CA TYR A 31 -3.82 3.08 6.40
C TYR A 31 -5.28 2.58 6.45
N SER A 32 -5.89 2.54 7.65
CA SER A 32 -7.29 2.16 7.82
C SER A 32 -8.25 3.12 7.12
N VAL A 33 -7.90 4.40 7.00
CA VAL A 33 -8.74 5.40 6.31
C VAL A 33 -8.82 5.08 4.82
N LEU A 34 -7.66 4.77 4.21
CA LEU A 34 -7.58 4.35 2.81
C LEU A 34 -8.27 3.00 2.59
N ASN A 35 -8.06 2.02 3.49
CA ASN A 35 -8.76 0.73 3.40
C ASN A 35 -10.28 0.89 3.48
N ASN A 36 -10.77 1.72 4.40
CA ASN A 36 -12.19 1.99 4.56
C ASN A 36 -12.77 2.74 3.35
N PHE A 37 -11.99 3.63 2.74
CA PHE A 37 -12.39 4.31 1.51
C PHE A 37 -12.46 3.36 0.31
N LEU A 38 -11.52 2.43 0.19
CA LEU A 38 -11.47 1.48 -0.93
C LEU A 38 -12.47 0.32 -0.78
N ASN A 39 -12.89 0.00 0.44
CA ASN A 39 -13.69 -1.19 0.73
C ASN A 39 -15.03 -0.82 1.41
N SER A 40 -15.57 0.35 1.08
CA SER A 40 -16.87 0.77 1.59
C SER A 40 -17.94 0.60 0.52
N SER A 41 -19.09 0.07 0.90
CA SER A 41 -20.25 0.01 0.00
C SER A 41 -20.53 1.40 -0.59
N GLU A 42 -20.59 1.49 -1.93
CA GLU A 42 -20.84 2.74 -2.68
C GLU A 42 -22.07 3.51 -2.16
N ASN A 43 -23.04 2.77 -1.63
CA ASN A 43 -24.19 3.28 -0.90
C ASN A 43 -23.97 3.07 0.60
N GLY A 44 -23.17 3.94 1.22
CA GLY A 44 -22.88 3.84 2.65
C GLY A 44 -24.16 3.78 3.50
N LYS A 45 -24.14 2.94 4.54
CA LYS A 45 -25.25 2.77 5.50
C LYS A 45 -25.91 4.11 5.81
N LEU A 46 -27.24 4.16 5.72
CA LEU A 46 -28.01 5.37 6.00
C LEU A 46 -27.64 5.88 7.40
N ASN A 47 -27.40 7.18 7.52
CA ASN A 47 -27.28 7.80 8.83
C ASN A 47 -28.64 7.75 9.56
N ARG A 48 -28.67 8.14 10.84
CA ARG A 48 -29.90 8.22 11.65
C ARG A 48 -31.00 9.12 11.03
N LYS A 49 -30.66 9.96 10.05
CA LYS A 49 -31.55 10.85 9.30
C LYS A 49 -31.92 10.31 7.90
N GLY A 50 -31.63 9.05 7.60
CA GLY A 50 -31.97 8.41 6.33
C GLY A 50 -31.17 8.90 5.12
N LYS A 51 -30.06 9.65 5.32
CA LYS A 51 -29.19 10.07 4.23
C LYS A 51 -28.06 9.05 4.03
N PRO A 52 -27.70 8.70 2.79
CA PRO A 52 -26.54 7.86 2.52
C PRO A 52 -25.30 8.54 3.09
N ARG A 53 -24.51 7.79 3.86
CA ARG A 53 -23.18 8.28 4.23
C ARG A 53 -22.35 8.22 2.96
N ARG A 54 -21.82 9.36 2.49
CA ARG A 54 -20.78 9.37 1.44
C ARG A 54 -19.62 8.52 1.98
N ALA A 55 -19.49 7.30 1.48
CA ALA A 55 -18.59 6.31 2.05
C ALA A 55 -17.93 5.59 0.88
N GLY A 56 -16.77 6.15 0.48
CA GLY A 56 -15.81 5.59 -0.47
C GLY A 56 -16.38 4.84 -1.67
N ILE A 57 -15.68 3.79 -2.08
CA ILE A 57 -15.99 2.94 -3.22
C ILE A 57 -15.90 1.48 -2.80
N ASP A 58 -16.58 0.61 -3.53
CA ASP A 58 -16.27 -0.83 -3.50
C ASP A 58 -15.25 -1.09 -4.63
N ILE A 59 -13.96 -1.11 -4.26
CA ILE A 59 -12.87 -1.26 -5.23
C ILE A 59 -12.98 -2.58 -6.00
N ASP A 60 -13.54 -3.63 -5.40
CA ASP A 60 -13.62 -4.95 -6.02
C ASP A 60 -14.59 -4.94 -7.22
N ASP A 61 -15.67 -4.16 -7.14
CA ASP A 61 -16.63 -3.95 -8.23
C ASP A 61 -16.08 -3.05 -9.35
N LYS A 62 -14.99 -2.30 -9.09
CA LYS A 62 -14.33 -1.43 -10.08
C LYS A 62 -13.20 -2.12 -10.84
N LEU A 63 -12.77 -3.30 -10.41
CA LEU A 63 -11.63 -3.98 -10.99
C LEU A 63 -12.08 -5.06 -11.97
N SER A 64 -11.31 -5.23 -13.05
CA SER A 64 -11.53 -6.30 -14.03
C SER A 64 -11.12 -7.68 -13.54
N PHE A 65 -10.51 -7.78 -12.34
CA PHE A 65 -9.99 -9.02 -11.77
C PHE A 65 -10.53 -9.25 -10.35
N LYS A 66 -10.74 -10.52 -10.01
CA LYS A 66 -11.29 -10.94 -8.71
C LYS A 66 -10.20 -11.06 -7.65
N LYS A 67 -9.73 -9.94 -7.12
CA LYS A 67 -8.81 -9.94 -5.98
C LYS A 67 -9.08 -8.76 -5.06
N HIS A 68 -9.36 -9.08 -3.80
CA HIS A 68 -9.63 -8.08 -2.78
C HIS A 68 -8.42 -7.16 -2.55
N ILE A 69 -8.63 -5.85 -2.69
CA ILE A 69 -7.56 -4.85 -2.56
C ILE A 69 -7.59 -4.18 -1.19
N THR A 70 -6.46 -4.31 -0.48
CA THR A 70 -6.18 -3.53 0.73
C THR A 70 -4.83 -2.82 0.56
N THR A 71 -4.58 -1.81 1.39
CA THR A 71 -3.31 -1.07 1.43
C THR A 71 -2.08 -1.97 1.64
N HIS A 72 -2.24 -3.15 2.24
CA HIS A 72 -1.16 -4.14 2.36
C HIS A 72 -0.66 -4.65 1.00
N ILE A 73 -1.48 -4.59 -0.07
CA ILE A 73 -1.02 -5.01 -1.40
C ILE A 73 0.09 -4.11 -1.92
N PHE A 74 0.04 -2.81 -1.68
CA PHE A 74 1.07 -1.87 -2.11
C PHE A 74 2.40 -2.17 -1.41
N ARG A 75 2.35 -2.53 -0.13
CA ARG A 75 3.53 -2.98 0.62
C ARG A 75 4.14 -4.23 -0.02
N HIS A 76 3.30 -5.21 -0.39
CA HIS A 76 3.78 -6.42 -1.07
C HIS A 76 4.36 -6.13 -2.45
N THR A 77 3.69 -5.30 -3.26
CA THR A 77 4.21 -4.87 -4.57
C THR A 77 5.56 -4.16 -4.44
N HIS A 78 5.69 -3.26 -3.46
CA HIS A 78 6.94 -2.55 -3.19
C HIS A 78 8.08 -3.50 -2.81
N ILE A 79 7.81 -4.49 -1.96
CA ILE A 79 8.79 -5.52 -1.58
C ILE A 79 9.17 -6.38 -2.79
N SER A 80 8.20 -6.88 -3.55
CA SER A 80 8.46 -7.69 -4.74
C SER A 80 9.31 -6.93 -5.75
N PHE A 81 8.99 -5.66 -5.99
CA PHE A 81 9.77 -4.80 -6.89
C PHE A 81 11.22 -4.67 -6.43
N LEU A 82 11.46 -4.37 -5.14
CA LEU A 82 12.83 -4.28 -4.61
C LEU A 82 13.58 -5.61 -4.70
N ALA A 83 12.90 -6.73 -4.47
CA ALA A 83 13.49 -8.07 -4.60
C ALA A 83 13.86 -8.38 -6.06
N GLU A 84 13.02 -7.99 -7.02
CA GLU A 84 13.28 -8.14 -8.46
C GLU A 84 14.47 -7.30 -8.92
N GLN A 85 14.67 -6.12 -8.32
CA GLN A 85 15.86 -5.29 -8.56
C GLN A 85 17.12 -5.80 -7.84
N GLY A 86 17.05 -6.93 -7.14
CA GLY A 86 18.21 -7.53 -6.46
C GLY A 86 18.64 -6.81 -5.18
N VAL A 87 17.78 -5.98 -4.58
CA VAL A 87 18.08 -5.30 -3.32
C VAL A 87 18.21 -6.34 -2.20
N PRO A 88 19.27 -6.31 -1.36
CA PRO A 88 19.45 -7.27 -0.29
C PRO A 88 18.25 -7.34 0.66
N LEU A 89 17.86 -8.55 1.07
CA LEU A 89 16.72 -8.79 1.95
C LEU A 89 16.77 -7.94 3.23
N GLU A 90 17.95 -7.78 3.82
CA GLU A 90 18.17 -7.01 5.06
C GLU A 90 17.83 -5.53 4.84
N ALA A 91 18.29 -4.93 3.74
CA ALA A 91 17.96 -3.55 3.38
C ALA A 91 16.46 -3.37 3.10
N ILE A 92 15.80 -4.37 2.49
CA ILE A 92 14.34 -4.35 2.29
C ILE A 92 13.63 -4.40 3.65
N GLN A 93 14.04 -5.29 4.55
CA GLN A 93 13.46 -5.46 5.89
C GLN A 93 13.59 -4.17 6.73
N ASP A 94 14.76 -3.54 6.72
CA ASP A 94 15.01 -2.27 7.41
C ASP A 94 14.11 -1.16 6.85
N ARG A 95 14.01 -1.06 5.52
CA ARG A 95 13.17 -0.03 4.87
C ARG A 95 11.69 -0.16 5.21
N VAL A 96 11.17 -1.38 5.30
CA VAL A 96 9.75 -1.62 5.59
C VAL A 96 9.46 -1.75 7.09
N GLY A 97 10.49 -1.72 7.94
CA GLY A 97 10.40 -1.75 9.40
C GLY A 97 10.01 -3.12 9.97
N HIS A 98 10.48 -4.23 9.38
CA HIS A 98 10.11 -5.60 9.81
C HIS A 98 11.30 -6.37 10.38
N THR A 99 11.04 -7.13 11.45
CA THR A 99 11.99 -8.09 12.04
C THR A 99 12.05 -9.40 11.24
N ARG A 100 13.17 -10.12 11.39
CA ARG A 100 13.47 -11.42 10.75
C ARG A 100 12.31 -12.41 10.92
N GLY A 101 11.92 -13.09 9.83
CA GLY A 101 10.85 -14.11 9.81
C GLY A 101 9.48 -13.65 9.25
N SER A 102 9.40 -12.45 8.68
CA SER A 102 8.16 -11.86 8.18
C SER A 102 7.78 -12.32 6.76
N ARG A 103 6.55 -11.97 6.33
CA ARG A 103 6.04 -12.16 4.96
C ARG A 103 6.94 -11.54 3.88
N VAL A 104 7.82 -10.60 4.25
CA VAL A 104 8.87 -10.02 3.39
C VAL A 104 9.84 -11.11 2.93
N THR A 105 10.30 -11.97 3.85
CA THR A 105 11.24 -13.06 3.54
C THR A 105 10.62 -14.06 2.58
N GLN A 106 9.34 -14.41 2.77
CA GLN A 106 8.63 -15.32 1.86
C GLN A 106 8.54 -14.76 0.44
N ILE A 107 8.21 -13.47 0.30
CA ILE A 107 8.12 -12.80 -1.01
C ILE A 107 9.49 -12.75 -1.67
N TYR A 108 10.53 -12.37 -0.92
CA TYR A 108 11.89 -12.33 -1.43
C TYR A 108 12.35 -13.71 -1.93
N LEU A 109 12.20 -14.75 -1.11
CA LEU A 109 12.56 -16.12 -1.49
C LEU A 109 11.82 -16.58 -2.75
N HIS A 110 10.54 -16.24 -2.90
CA HIS A 110 9.78 -16.57 -4.09
C HIS A 110 10.34 -15.91 -5.36
N VAL A 111 10.66 -14.61 -5.29
CA VAL A 111 11.25 -13.86 -6.41
C VAL A 111 12.64 -14.41 -6.73
N THR A 112 13.50 -14.62 -5.72
CA THR A 112 14.84 -15.16 -5.92
C THR A 112 14.81 -16.57 -6.52
N GLN A 113 13.85 -17.42 -6.11
CA GLN A 113 13.71 -18.76 -6.70
C GLN A 113 13.34 -18.69 -8.19
N LYS A 114 12.46 -17.77 -8.58
CA LYS A 114 12.13 -17.52 -9.99
C LYS A 114 13.37 -17.09 -10.77
N THR A 115 14.13 -16.13 -10.24
CA THR A 115 15.39 -15.67 -10.84
C THR A 115 16.41 -16.80 -10.96
N LYS A 116 16.56 -17.63 -9.93
CA LYS A 116 17.47 -18.79 -9.96
C LYS A 116 17.10 -19.76 -11.08
N ASN A 117 15.81 -20.07 -11.26
CA ASN A 117 15.35 -20.98 -12.31
C ASN A 117 15.64 -20.44 -13.72
N THR A 118 15.67 -19.10 -13.89
CA THR A 118 16.02 -18.47 -15.17
C THR A 118 17.54 -18.42 -15.40
N ILE A 119 18.33 -18.15 -14.36
CA ILE A 119 19.78 -17.96 -14.48
C ILE A 119 20.56 -19.28 -14.54
N THR A 120 20.13 -20.30 -13.80
CA THR A 120 20.80 -21.62 -13.77
C THR A 120 21.08 -22.17 -15.18
N PRO A 121 20.11 -22.24 -16.12
CA PRO A 121 20.38 -22.75 -17.47
C PRO A 121 21.33 -21.84 -18.28
N MET A 122 21.36 -20.52 -18.03
CA MET A 122 22.31 -19.62 -18.68
C MET A 122 23.73 -19.84 -18.18
N ILE A 123 23.92 -20.07 -16.88
CA ILE A 123 25.21 -20.39 -16.29
C ILE A 123 25.71 -21.75 -16.80
N ASP A 124 24.83 -22.76 -16.88
CA ASP A 124 25.16 -24.09 -17.41
C ASP A 124 25.60 -24.05 -18.89
N GLN A 125 25.14 -23.06 -19.66
CA GLN A 125 25.59 -22.83 -21.04
C GLN A 125 26.96 -22.15 -21.13
N LEU A 126 27.30 -21.30 -20.16
CA LEU A 126 28.59 -20.59 -20.12
C LEU A 126 29.72 -21.43 -19.50
N THR A 127 29.37 -22.51 -18.81
CA THR A 127 30.30 -23.42 -18.12
C THR A 127 30.54 -24.73 -18.87
N LYS A 128 29.92 -24.90 -20.05
CA LYS A 128 30.23 -25.94 -21.04
C LYS A 128 31.21 -25.41 -22.08
#